data_AF-A0A3D5SUH6-F1
#
_entry.id   AF-A0A3D5SUH6-F1
#
_cell.length_a   1.000
_cell.length_b   1.000
_cell.length_c   1.000
_cell.angle_alpha   90.00
_cell.angle_beta   90.00
_cell.angle_gamma   90.00
#
_symmetry.space_group_name_H-M   'P 1'
#
loop_
_entity.id
_entity.type
_entity.pdbx_description
1 polymer ?
#
loop_
_entity_poly.entity_id
_entity_poly.type
_entity_poly.pdbx_seq_one_letter_code
_entity_poly.pdbx_strand_id
1 'polypeptide(L)'
;MFQLTPAYPAAFSFWLPRVVIGAVIAWSVAHMTEAGAGVRSMLGLVLLACGAVFASVTLRLQRRRRRKLTDATFSFFRIAMISMLAAVAAGVVLPWAEGGLRVRIELVLGILLLIGFFVSVINGMLYRIVPFVLWLHLQKRMPIAPNMNQLVPGARASAQSRLHLAALACLACAPAWPPLIYPGGALFAASCAMLEWNLAQALRVCVRLSAAARGSAP
;
A
#
# COMPACT_ATOMS: atom_id res chain seq x y z
N MET A 1 12.21 9.38 8.09
CA MET A 1 11.79 10.76 7.77
C MET A 1 10.34 10.86 7.29
N PHE A 2 9.81 9.90 6.53
CA PHE A 2 8.46 10.00 5.94
C PHE A 2 7.30 9.45 6.79
N GLN A 3 7.57 8.55 7.74
CA GLN A 3 6.61 8.15 8.77
C GLN A 3 7.18 8.55 10.12
N LEU A 4 6.42 9.32 10.91
CA LEU A 4 6.77 9.72 12.28
C LEU A 4 6.58 8.54 13.25
N THR A 5 7.11 7.37 12.89
CA THR A 5 7.11 6.14 13.67
C THR A 5 8.52 5.83 14.15
N PRO A 6 8.68 5.10 15.26
CA PRO A 6 9.97 4.53 15.62
C PRO A 6 10.52 3.68 14.47
N ALA A 7 11.84 3.62 14.34
CA ALA A 7 12.48 2.71 13.40
C ALA A 7 12.10 1.25 13.72
N TYR A 8 12.02 0.43 12.67
CA TYR A 8 11.92 -1.02 12.85
C TYR A 8 13.15 -1.54 13.61
N PRO A 9 13.01 -2.62 14.40
CA PRO A 9 14.17 -3.28 15.00
C PRO A 9 15.20 -3.65 13.92
N ALA A 10 16.50 -3.44 14.16
CA ALA A 10 17.54 -3.62 13.15
C ALA A 10 17.55 -5.03 12.56
N ALA A 11 17.44 -6.05 13.42
CA ALA A 11 17.37 -7.45 12.99
C ALA A 11 16.16 -7.70 12.09
N PHE A 12 15.01 -7.08 12.38
CA PHE A 12 13.80 -7.24 11.59
C PHE A 12 13.96 -6.66 10.18
N SER A 13 14.46 -5.43 10.05
CA SER A 13 14.71 -4.79 8.75
C SER A 13 15.78 -5.50 7.93
N PHE A 14 16.71 -6.19 8.57
CA PHE A 14 17.77 -6.93 7.89
C PHE A 14 17.29 -8.32 7.44
N TRP A 15 16.70 -9.11 8.34
CA TRP A 15 16.40 -10.51 8.05
C TRP A 15 15.11 -10.70 7.24
N LEU A 16 14.05 -9.95 7.54
CA LEU A 16 12.74 -10.18 6.92
C LEU A 16 12.78 -10.17 5.38
N PRO A 17 13.37 -9.14 4.70
CA PRO A 17 13.38 -9.13 3.24
C PRO A 17 14.14 -10.31 2.65
N ARG A 18 15.26 -10.72 3.28
CA ARG A 18 16.08 -11.84 2.84
C ARG A 18 15.34 -13.16 2.96
N VAL A 19 14.65 -13.38 4.08
CA VAL A 19 13.83 -14.58 4.31
C VAL A 19 12.68 -14.63 3.31
N VAL A 20 11.98 -13.51 3.10
CA VAL A 20 10.86 -13.46 2.13
C VAL A 20 11.36 -13.76 0.71
N ILE A 21 12.42 -13.10 0.25
CA ILE A 21 12.98 -13.33 -1.09
C ILE A 21 13.45 -14.78 -1.24
N GLY A 22 14.21 -15.29 -0.26
CA GLY A 22 14.67 -16.68 -0.26
C GLY A 22 13.52 -17.68 -0.27
N ALA A 23 12.48 -17.45 0.52
CA ALA A 23 11.29 -18.30 0.57
C ALA A 23 10.48 -18.25 -0.73
N VAL A 24 10.33 -17.09 -1.37
CA VAL A 24 9.65 -16.97 -2.68
C VAL A 24 10.45 -17.71 -3.75
N ILE A 25 11.77 -17.52 -3.82
CA ILE A 25 12.62 -18.22 -4.80
C ILE A 25 12.53 -19.73 -4.57
N ALA A 26 12.69 -20.19 -3.33
CA ALA A 26 12.59 -21.60 -2.99
C ALA A 26 11.20 -22.18 -3.32
N TRP A 27 10.12 -21.43 -3.06
CA TRP A 27 8.76 -21.84 -3.38
C TRP A 27 8.56 -21.97 -4.90
N SER A 28 9.09 -21.04 -5.68
CA SER A 28 9.05 -21.08 -7.15
C SER A 28 9.81 -22.30 -7.69
N VAL A 29 11.05 -22.52 -7.21
CA VAL A 29 11.85 -23.70 -7.59
C VAL A 29 11.13 -24.99 -7.20
N ALA A 30 10.56 -25.07 -6.00
CA ALA A 30 9.80 -26.22 -5.54
C ALA A 30 8.58 -26.55 -6.42
N HIS A 31 7.95 -25.54 -7.03
CA HIS A 31 6.90 -25.75 -8.03
C HIS A 31 7.46 -26.23 -9.38
N MET A 32 8.58 -25.66 -9.83
CA MET A 32 9.21 -26.05 -11.10
C MET A 32 9.77 -27.47 -11.08
N THR A 33 10.30 -27.93 -9.95
CA THR A 33 10.86 -29.28 -9.80
C THR A 33 9.85 -30.29 -9.26
N GLU A 34 8.58 -29.91 -9.17
CA GLU A 34 7.51 -30.71 -8.56
C GLU A 34 7.86 -31.31 -7.18
N ALA A 35 8.57 -30.53 -6.36
CA ALA A 35 8.98 -30.97 -5.03
C ALA A 35 7.78 -31.42 -4.20
N GLY A 36 8.01 -32.33 -3.23
CA GLY A 36 6.94 -32.92 -2.42
C GLY A 36 6.02 -31.86 -1.80
N ALA A 37 4.72 -32.19 -1.71
CA ALA A 37 3.69 -31.26 -1.22
C ALA A 37 4.03 -30.65 0.16
N GLY A 38 4.67 -31.42 1.05
CA GLY A 38 5.12 -30.93 2.36
C GLY A 38 6.14 -29.79 2.29
N VAL A 39 7.11 -29.85 1.36
CA VAL A 39 8.11 -28.78 1.16
C VAL A 39 7.44 -27.51 0.67
N ARG A 40 6.53 -27.64 -0.30
CA ARG A 40 5.70 -26.52 -0.77
C ARG A 40 4.95 -25.95 0.42
N SER A 41 4.05 -26.69 1.08
CA SER A 41 3.27 -26.20 2.22
C SER A 41 4.11 -25.53 3.32
N MET A 42 5.27 -26.07 3.67
CA MET A 42 6.20 -25.46 4.63
C MET A 42 6.66 -24.07 4.19
N LEU A 43 7.13 -23.92 2.95
CA LEU A 43 7.55 -22.63 2.41
C LEU A 43 6.39 -21.61 2.38
N GLY A 44 5.17 -22.08 2.18
CA GLY A 44 3.96 -21.24 2.19
C GLY A 44 3.63 -20.74 3.58
N LEU A 45 3.72 -21.61 4.58
CA LEU A 45 3.60 -21.23 5.98
C LEU A 45 4.67 -20.20 6.38
N VAL A 46 5.91 -20.34 5.90
CA VAL A 46 6.97 -19.34 6.12
C VAL A 46 6.58 -17.98 5.52
N LEU A 47 6.06 -17.95 4.29
CA LEU A 47 5.61 -16.71 3.65
C LEU A 47 4.42 -16.07 4.39
N LEU A 48 3.44 -16.87 4.80
CA LEU A 48 2.29 -16.42 5.59
C LEU A 48 2.73 -15.85 6.94
N ALA A 49 3.64 -16.53 7.64
CA ALA A 49 4.21 -16.06 8.90
C ALA A 49 4.97 -14.74 8.72
N CYS A 50 5.81 -14.62 7.67
CA CYS A 50 6.50 -13.37 7.36
C CYS A 50 5.52 -12.22 7.11
N GLY A 51 4.45 -12.46 6.33
CA GLY A 51 3.39 -11.48 6.09
C GLY A 51 2.67 -11.06 7.37
N ALA A 52 2.32 -12.02 8.23
CA ALA A 52 1.66 -11.77 9.51
C ALA A 52 2.52 -10.94 10.46
N VAL A 53 3.79 -11.30 10.60
CA VAL A 53 4.76 -10.58 11.44
C VAL A 53 4.96 -9.17 10.88
N PHE A 54 5.15 -9.02 9.57
CA PHE A 54 5.31 -7.71 8.94
C PHE A 54 4.12 -6.79 9.19
N ALA A 55 2.91 -7.27 8.94
CA ALA A 55 1.71 -6.48 9.17
C ALA A 55 1.52 -6.10 10.65
N SER A 56 1.74 -7.06 11.55
CA SER A 56 1.58 -6.86 13.00
C SER A 56 2.59 -5.87 13.57
N VAL A 57 3.88 -6.00 13.21
CA VAL A 57 4.94 -5.08 13.64
C VAL A 57 4.65 -3.68 13.11
N THR A 58 4.28 -3.55 11.84
CA THR A 58 3.95 -2.27 11.22
C THR A 58 2.76 -1.59 11.92
N LEU A 59 1.68 -2.32 12.18
CA LEU A 59 0.52 -1.80 12.91
C LEU A 59 0.87 -1.40 14.35
N ARG A 60 1.73 -2.16 15.02
CA ARG A 60 2.21 -1.83 16.38
C ARG A 60 3.03 -0.54 16.39
N LEU A 61 3.92 -0.35 15.41
CA LEU A 61 4.70 0.89 15.26
C LEU A 61 3.80 2.09 14.97
N GLN A 62 2.80 1.91 14.11
CA GLN A 62 1.79 2.93 13.80
C GLN A 62 0.99 3.38 15.02
N ARG A 63 0.68 2.48 15.96
CA ARG A 63 -0.01 2.81 17.22
C ARG A 63 0.84 3.67 18.16
N ARG A 64 2.18 3.57 18.08
CA ARG A 64 3.13 4.32 18.92
C ARG A 64 3.48 5.71 18.41
N ARG A 65 2.73 6.24 17.43
CA ARG A 65 3.05 7.53 16.81
C ARG A 65 2.79 8.69 17.78
N ARG A 66 3.69 9.68 17.79
CA ARG A 66 3.63 10.83 18.71
C ARG A 66 2.73 11.99 18.27
N ARG A 67 2.30 12.10 17.00
CA ARG A 67 1.51 13.25 16.50
C ARG A 67 0.32 12.84 15.63
N LYS A 68 -0.89 13.31 15.97
CA LYS A 68 -2.18 13.02 15.30
C LYS A 68 -2.46 13.86 14.03
N LEU A 69 -1.45 14.19 13.22
CA LEU A 69 -1.70 14.87 11.94
C LEU A 69 -2.47 13.95 10.98
N THR A 70 -3.47 14.50 10.26
CA THR A 70 -4.27 13.83 9.23
C THR A 70 -3.38 13.41 8.06
N ASP A 71 -2.72 12.28 8.23
CA ASP A 71 -1.74 11.75 7.29
C ASP A 71 -2.41 10.65 6.46
N ALA A 72 -2.80 10.97 5.23
CA ALA A 72 -3.44 10.00 4.35
C ALA A 72 -2.56 8.77 4.11
N THR A 73 -1.23 8.92 4.17
CA THR A 73 -0.28 7.81 4.15
C THR A 73 -0.56 6.80 5.27
N PHE A 74 -0.94 7.26 6.45
CA PHE A 74 -1.28 6.38 7.56
C PHE A 74 -2.52 5.53 7.26
N SER A 75 -3.57 6.12 6.68
CA SER A 75 -4.78 5.39 6.29
C SER A 75 -4.47 4.32 5.25
N PHE A 76 -3.73 4.68 4.20
CA PHE A 76 -3.31 3.72 3.17
C PHE A 76 -2.45 2.58 3.73
N PHE A 77 -1.48 2.88 4.58
CA PHE A 77 -0.67 1.83 5.21
C PHE A 77 -1.50 0.95 6.16
N ARG A 78 -2.50 1.49 6.86
CA ARG A 78 -3.42 0.67 7.64
C ARG A 78 -4.24 -0.27 6.78
N ILE A 79 -4.80 0.23 5.67
CA ILE A 79 -5.52 -0.59 4.70
C ILE A 79 -4.59 -1.72 4.23
N ALA A 80 -3.37 -1.39 3.83
CA ALA A 80 -2.38 -2.38 3.39
C ALA A 80 -2.12 -3.48 4.43
N MET A 81 -1.84 -3.11 5.68
CA MET A 81 -1.54 -4.11 6.71
C MET A 81 -2.77 -4.96 7.07
N ILE A 82 -3.97 -4.38 7.09
CA ILE A 82 -5.21 -5.12 7.31
C ILE A 82 -5.45 -6.09 6.16
N SER A 83 -5.26 -5.66 4.91
CA SER A 83 -5.36 -6.53 3.73
C SER A 83 -4.33 -7.65 3.75
N MET A 84 -3.10 -7.37 4.19
CA MET A 84 -2.08 -8.41 4.36
C MET A 84 -2.49 -9.45 5.41
N LEU A 85 -3.04 -9.02 6.56
CA LEU A 85 -3.55 -9.97 7.57
C LEU A 85 -4.75 -10.77 7.06
N ALA A 86 -5.65 -10.16 6.31
CA ALA A 86 -6.76 -10.85 5.68
C ALA A 86 -6.28 -11.86 4.62
N ALA A 87 -5.24 -11.51 3.84
CA ALA A 87 -4.62 -12.41 2.88
C ALA A 87 -3.93 -13.59 3.57
N VAL A 88 -3.28 -13.35 4.72
CA VAL A 88 -2.73 -14.43 5.56
C VAL A 88 -3.84 -15.36 6.03
N ALA A 89 -4.95 -14.81 6.55
CA ALA A 89 -6.09 -15.64 6.98
C ALA A 89 -6.67 -16.46 5.83
N ALA A 90 -6.85 -15.86 4.65
CA ALA A 90 -7.30 -16.56 3.45
C ALA A 90 -6.32 -17.66 3.02
N GLY A 91 -5.02 -17.38 3.03
CA GLY A 91 -3.97 -18.34 2.68
C GLY A 91 -3.81 -19.48 3.69
N VAL A 92 -4.09 -19.23 4.98
CA VAL A 92 -4.20 -20.28 6.00
C VAL A 92 -5.36 -21.19 5.64
N VAL A 93 -6.55 -20.66 5.35
CA VAL A 93 -7.76 -21.45 5.08
C VAL A 93 -7.69 -22.24 3.76
N LEU A 94 -6.94 -21.73 2.78
CA LEU A 94 -6.88 -22.23 1.40
C LEU A 94 -6.66 -23.75 1.25
N PRO A 95 -5.76 -24.43 2.00
CA PRO A 95 -5.52 -25.86 1.84
C PRO A 95 -6.71 -26.75 2.19
N TRP A 96 -7.66 -26.26 2.98
CA TRP A 96 -8.88 -26.99 3.34
C TRP A 96 -10.08 -26.63 2.44
N ALA A 97 -9.87 -25.76 1.46
CA ALA A 97 -10.91 -25.35 0.53
C ALA A 97 -10.89 -26.23 -0.72
N GLU A 98 -12.08 -26.65 -1.16
CA GLU A 98 -12.26 -27.52 -2.32
C GLU A 98 -13.18 -26.88 -3.37
N GLY A 99 -13.06 -27.37 -4.62
CA GLY A 99 -13.92 -26.97 -5.74
C GLY A 99 -14.04 -25.45 -5.93
N GLY A 100 -15.28 -24.98 -6.07
CA GLY A 100 -15.57 -23.55 -6.30
C GLY A 100 -15.19 -22.63 -5.14
N LEU A 101 -15.14 -23.14 -3.90
CA LEU A 101 -14.71 -22.33 -2.74
C LEU A 101 -13.22 -21.99 -2.83
N ARG A 102 -12.39 -22.95 -3.25
CA ARG A 102 -10.96 -22.74 -3.43
C ARG A 102 -10.67 -21.63 -4.42
N VAL A 103 -11.30 -21.67 -5.59
CA VAL A 103 -11.15 -20.63 -6.64
C VAL A 103 -11.53 -19.25 -6.11
N ARG A 104 -12.62 -19.15 -5.34
CA ARG A 104 -13.03 -17.87 -4.73
C ARG A 104 -11.98 -17.35 -3.74
N ILE A 105 -11.42 -18.21 -2.89
CA ILE A 105 -10.38 -17.81 -1.94
C ILE A 105 -9.10 -17.37 -2.66
N GLU A 106 -8.69 -18.06 -3.72
CA GLU A 106 -7.53 -17.69 -4.54
C GLU A 106 -7.71 -16.29 -5.18
N LEU A 107 -8.91 -16.01 -5.71
CA LEU A 107 -9.25 -14.68 -6.23
C LEU A 107 -9.23 -13.60 -5.15
N VAL A 108 -9.84 -13.86 -3.99
CA VAL A 108 -9.81 -12.94 -2.84
C VAL A 108 -8.37 -12.67 -2.39
N LEU A 109 -7.53 -13.70 -2.32
CA LEU A 109 -6.13 -13.59 -1.95
C LEU A 109 -5.37 -12.67 -2.93
N GLY A 110 -5.57 -12.86 -4.24
CA GLY A 110 -5.01 -11.98 -5.26
C GLY A 110 -5.44 -10.52 -5.12
N ILE A 111 -6.74 -10.27 -4.89
CA ILE A 111 -7.30 -8.93 -4.68
C ILE A 111 -6.73 -8.27 -3.42
N LEU A 112 -6.67 -9.01 -2.31
CA LEU A 112 -6.14 -8.51 -1.04
C LEU A 112 -4.64 -8.19 -1.13
N LEU A 113 -3.84 -8.99 -1.84
CA LEU A 113 -2.42 -8.71 -2.01
C LEU A 113 -2.19 -7.55 -3.00
N LEU A 114 -2.75 -7.62 -4.21
CA LEU A 114 -2.48 -6.62 -5.25
C LEU A 114 -3.12 -5.27 -4.92
N ILE A 115 -4.44 -5.24 -4.75
CA ILE A 115 -5.20 -4.02 -4.55
C ILE A 115 -5.14 -3.57 -3.10
N GLY A 116 -5.29 -4.54 -2.18
CA GLY A 116 -5.31 -4.28 -0.75
C GLY A 116 -3.95 -3.89 -0.20
N PHE A 117 -2.90 -4.67 -0.44
CA PHE A 117 -1.57 -4.44 0.10
C PHE A 117 -0.70 -3.55 -0.80
N PHE A 118 -0.36 -4.00 -2.01
CA PHE A 118 0.63 -3.31 -2.85
C PHE A 118 0.16 -1.93 -3.30
N VAL A 119 -1.01 -1.82 -3.93
CA VAL A 119 -1.54 -0.52 -4.40
C VAL A 119 -1.72 0.46 -3.24
N SER A 120 -2.18 -0.01 -2.08
CA SER A 120 -2.29 0.84 -0.90
C SER A 120 -0.95 1.37 -0.41
N VAL A 121 0.09 0.52 -0.31
CA VAL A 121 1.45 0.97 0.06
C VAL A 121 1.98 1.98 -0.95
N ILE A 122 1.83 1.70 -2.26
CA ILE A 122 2.27 2.58 -3.34
C ILE A 122 1.59 3.94 -3.23
N ASN A 123 0.26 3.97 -3.10
CA ASN A 123 -0.50 5.22 -2.94
C ASN A 123 -0.06 6.01 -1.72
N GLY A 124 0.10 5.34 -0.57
CA GLY A 124 0.57 5.96 0.65
C GLY A 124 1.96 6.59 0.50
N MET A 125 2.86 5.94 -0.23
CA MET A 125 4.21 6.44 -0.49
C MET A 125 4.23 7.55 -1.56
N LEU A 126 3.41 7.48 -2.61
CA LEU A 126 3.30 8.55 -3.61
C LEU A 126 2.87 9.88 -2.98
N TYR A 127 1.92 9.85 -2.05
CA TYR A 127 1.52 11.04 -1.28
C TYR A 127 2.62 11.62 -0.37
N ARG A 128 3.72 10.89 -0.16
CA ARG A 128 4.88 11.39 0.58
C ARG A 128 6.02 11.80 -0.33
N ILE A 129 6.36 10.95 -1.30
CA ILE A 129 7.49 11.14 -2.21
C ILE A 129 7.23 12.34 -3.13
N VAL A 130 6.05 12.41 -3.76
CA VAL A 130 5.78 13.47 -4.75
C VAL A 130 5.80 14.86 -4.10
N PRO A 131 5.06 15.13 -3.00
CA PRO A 131 5.13 16.44 -2.36
C PRO A 131 6.52 16.78 -1.79
N PHE A 132 7.30 15.78 -1.39
CA PHE A 132 8.67 15.98 -0.92
C PHE A 132 9.59 16.45 -2.05
N VAL A 133 9.54 15.78 -3.21
CA VAL A 133 10.33 16.18 -4.38
C VAL A 133 9.94 17.58 -4.86
N LEU A 134 8.64 17.89 -4.90
CA LEU A 134 8.16 19.22 -5.27
C LEU A 134 8.59 20.29 -4.28
N TRP A 135 8.49 20.02 -2.98
CA TRP A 135 8.98 20.93 -1.94
C TRP A 135 10.49 21.18 -2.06
N LEU A 136 11.30 20.13 -2.23
CA LEU A 136 12.74 20.25 -2.41
C LEU A 136 13.11 21.05 -3.66
N HIS A 137 12.35 20.90 -4.74
CA HIS A 137 12.50 21.70 -5.95
C HIS A 137 12.24 23.19 -5.69
N LEU A 138 11.16 23.52 -4.95
CA LEU A 138 10.82 24.89 -4.61
C LEU A 138 11.82 25.51 -3.63
N GLN A 139 12.31 24.76 -2.65
CA GLN A 139 13.28 25.26 -1.68
C GLN A 139 14.58 25.75 -2.32
N LYS A 140 14.97 25.18 -3.47
CA LYS A 140 16.13 25.64 -4.26
C LYS A 140 15.87 26.93 -5.04
N ARG A 141 14.61 27.34 -5.19
CA ARG A 141 14.18 28.45 -6.07
C ARG A 141 13.57 29.62 -5.32
N MET A 142 13.13 29.41 -4.08
CA MET A 142 12.54 30.46 -3.26
C MET A 142 12.87 30.27 -1.79
N PRO A 143 13.06 31.36 -1.03
CA PRO A 143 13.44 31.31 0.38
C PRO A 143 12.36 30.69 1.28
N ILE A 144 11.08 30.84 0.91
CA ILE A 144 9.94 30.30 1.66
C ILE A 144 9.13 29.36 0.75
N ALA A 145 9.48 28.08 0.76
CA ALA A 145 8.74 27.06 0.02
C ALA A 145 7.47 26.62 0.80
N PRO A 146 6.33 26.42 0.11
CA PRO A 146 5.10 25.93 0.74
C PRO A 146 5.30 24.53 1.31
N ASN A 147 4.70 24.28 2.47
CA ASN A 147 4.83 23.00 3.15
C ASN A 147 4.16 21.87 2.33
N MET A 148 4.59 20.61 2.52
CA MET A 148 4.06 19.44 1.79
C MET A 148 2.53 19.31 1.88
N ASN A 149 1.94 19.65 3.04
CA ASN A 149 0.49 19.64 3.26
C ASN A 149 -0.26 20.73 2.49
N GLN A 150 0.42 21.80 2.09
CA GLN A 150 -0.15 22.87 1.24
C GLN A 150 -0.12 22.45 -0.24
N LEU A 151 0.87 21.66 -0.65
CA LEU A 151 0.94 21.10 -2.01
C LEU A 151 -0.12 20.02 -2.24
N VAL A 152 -0.32 19.12 -1.27
CA VAL A 152 -1.40 18.13 -1.29
C VAL A 152 -2.16 18.17 0.03
N PRO A 153 -3.38 18.73 0.04
CA PRO A 153 -4.21 18.77 1.24
C PRO A 153 -4.54 17.36 1.74
N GLY A 154 -4.26 17.09 3.02
CA GLY A 154 -4.50 15.78 3.64
C GLY A 154 -5.96 15.31 3.57
N ALA A 155 -6.93 16.22 3.49
CA ALA A 155 -8.34 15.90 3.28
C ALA A 155 -8.61 15.20 1.93
N ARG A 156 -7.95 15.65 0.84
CA ARG A 156 -8.12 15.05 -0.50
C ARG A 156 -7.54 13.64 -0.55
N ALA A 157 -6.34 13.47 0.00
CA ALA A 157 -5.71 12.16 0.08
C ALA A 157 -6.48 11.21 1.02
N SER A 158 -7.08 11.73 2.10
CA SER A 158 -7.97 10.93 2.98
C SER A 158 -9.27 10.53 2.29
N ALA A 159 -9.86 11.40 1.48
CA ALA A 159 -11.04 11.07 0.66
C ALA A 159 -10.73 9.95 -0.34
N GLN A 160 -9.60 10.02 -1.05
CA GLN A 160 -9.18 8.92 -1.92
C GLN A 160 -8.97 7.61 -1.14
N SER A 161 -8.38 7.65 0.07
CA SER A 161 -8.19 6.43 0.86
C SER A 161 -9.50 5.73 1.24
N ARG A 162 -10.58 6.50 1.48
CA ARG A 162 -11.91 5.94 1.73
C ARG A 162 -12.51 5.33 0.46
N LEU A 163 -12.32 5.99 -0.69
CA LEU A 163 -12.76 5.48 -1.98
C LEU A 163 -12.04 4.17 -2.35
N HIS A 164 -10.73 4.12 -2.14
CA HIS A 164 -9.91 2.91 -2.30
C HIS A 164 -10.37 1.77 -1.38
N LEU A 165 -10.68 2.07 -0.12
CA LEU A 165 -11.20 1.08 0.82
C LEU A 165 -12.58 0.53 0.37
N ALA A 166 -13.47 1.40 -0.11
CA ALA A 166 -14.76 0.98 -0.65
C ALA A 166 -14.59 0.09 -1.89
N ALA A 167 -13.70 0.48 -2.82
CA ALA A 167 -13.36 -0.34 -3.98
C ALA A 167 -12.83 -1.72 -3.58
N LEU A 168 -11.89 -1.76 -2.63
CA LEU A 168 -11.32 -2.99 -2.12
C LEU A 168 -12.39 -3.89 -1.47
N ALA A 169 -13.29 -3.32 -0.66
CA ALA A 169 -14.36 -4.08 -0.03
C ALA A 169 -15.31 -4.70 -1.08
N CYS A 170 -15.72 -3.93 -2.10
CA CYS A 170 -16.54 -4.45 -3.19
C CYS A 170 -15.83 -5.58 -3.96
N LEU A 171 -14.56 -5.36 -4.32
CA LEU A 171 -13.79 -6.35 -5.07
C LEU A 171 -13.49 -7.61 -4.25
N ALA A 172 -13.19 -7.48 -2.95
CA ALA A 172 -12.98 -8.64 -2.08
C ALA A 172 -14.25 -9.48 -1.88
N CYS A 173 -15.44 -8.86 -1.93
CA CYS A 173 -16.72 -9.56 -1.84
C CYS A 173 -17.23 -10.08 -3.20
N ALA A 174 -16.66 -9.62 -4.32
CA ALA A 174 -17.10 -9.99 -5.66
C ALA A 174 -17.05 -11.50 -5.96
N PRO A 175 -16.05 -12.29 -5.52
CA PRO A 175 -16.06 -13.74 -5.71
C PRO A 175 -17.24 -14.44 -5.01
N ALA A 176 -17.80 -13.85 -3.95
CA ALA A 176 -19.01 -14.35 -3.31
C ALA A 176 -20.29 -13.86 -4.00
N TRP A 177 -20.30 -12.60 -4.48
CA TRP A 177 -21.43 -11.98 -5.16
C TRP A 177 -20.97 -11.17 -6.41
N PRO A 178 -20.99 -11.80 -7.60
CA PRO A 178 -20.33 -11.27 -8.83
C PRO A 178 -20.75 -9.87 -9.32
N PRO A 179 -22.01 -9.41 -9.20
CA PRO A 179 -22.42 -8.05 -9.53
C PRO A 179 -21.58 -6.94 -8.87
N LEU A 180 -20.89 -7.21 -7.75
CA LEU A 180 -20.00 -6.24 -7.09
C LEU A 180 -18.73 -5.91 -7.90
N ILE A 181 -18.41 -6.68 -8.94
CA ILE A 181 -17.25 -6.42 -9.82
C ILE A 181 -17.38 -5.04 -10.48
N TYR A 182 -18.55 -4.69 -11.00
CA TYR A 182 -18.78 -3.42 -11.70
C TYR A 182 -18.60 -2.19 -10.80
N PRO A 183 -19.30 -2.07 -9.66
CA PRO A 183 -19.07 -0.95 -8.75
C PRO A 183 -17.67 -1.01 -8.13
N GLY A 184 -17.12 -2.20 -7.84
CA GLY A 184 -15.76 -2.33 -7.32
C GLY A 184 -14.71 -1.79 -8.29
N GLY A 185 -14.81 -2.14 -9.57
CA GLY A 185 -13.94 -1.63 -10.63
C GLY A 185 -14.11 -0.13 -10.87
N ALA A 186 -15.35 0.37 -10.88
CA ALA A 186 -15.63 1.80 -11.03
C ALA A 186 -15.06 2.63 -9.87
N LEU A 187 -15.24 2.18 -8.62
CA LEU A 187 -14.67 2.82 -7.44
C LEU A 187 -13.13 2.79 -7.47
N PHE A 188 -12.54 1.67 -7.94
CA PHE A 188 -11.09 1.56 -8.08
C PHE A 188 -10.55 2.53 -9.14
N ALA A 189 -11.18 2.58 -10.32
CA ALA A 189 -10.82 3.53 -11.38
C ALA A 189 -10.96 4.99 -10.90
N ALA A 190 -12.04 5.32 -10.19
CA ALA A 190 -12.24 6.64 -9.61
C ALA A 190 -11.17 6.97 -8.54
N SER A 191 -10.74 6.00 -7.73
CA SER A 191 -9.62 6.16 -6.79
C SER A 191 -8.31 6.48 -7.51
N CYS A 192 -8.00 5.78 -8.61
CA CYS A 192 -6.81 6.05 -9.43
C CYS A 192 -6.88 7.43 -10.10
N ALA A 193 -8.00 7.78 -10.72
CA ALA A 193 -8.19 9.10 -11.33
C ALA A 193 -8.07 10.23 -10.30
N MET A 194 -8.60 10.02 -9.09
CA MET A 194 -8.48 11.00 -8.01
C MET A 194 -7.04 11.16 -7.52
N LEU A 195 -6.25 10.07 -7.47
CA LEU A 195 -4.82 10.14 -7.19
C LEU A 195 -4.09 10.98 -8.24
N GLU A 196 -4.27 10.64 -9.51
CA GLU A 196 -3.66 11.36 -10.63
C GLU A 196 -4.00 12.85 -10.58
N TRP A 197 -5.28 13.17 -10.38
CA TRP A 197 -5.74 14.55 -10.24
C TRP A 197 -5.07 15.28 -9.08
N ASN A 198 -4.98 14.65 -7.90
CA ASN A 198 -4.34 15.25 -6.73
C ASN A 198 -2.86 15.55 -6.98
N LEU A 199 -2.14 14.62 -7.62
CA LEU A 199 -0.71 14.79 -7.92
C LEU A 199 -0.49 15.82 -9.05
N ALA A 200 -1.32 15.81 -10.08
CA ALA A 200 -1.26 16.79 -11.16
C ALA A 200 -1.51 18.22 -10.65
N GLN A 201 -2.47 18.39 -9.73
CA GLN A 201 -2.71 19.69 -9.09
C GLN A 201 -1.50 20.18 -8.28
N ALA A 202 -0.84 19.28 -7.52
CA ALA A 202 0.38 19.62 -6.79
C ALA A 202 1.50 20.08 -7.74
N LEU A 203 1.68 19.37 -8.86
CA LEU A 203 2.65 19.74 -9.90
C LEU A 203 2.32 21.11 -10.52
N ARG A 204 1.05 21.37 -10.86
CA ARG A 204 0.60 22.67 -11.40
C ARG A 204 0.86 23.82 -10.42
N VAL A 205 0.69 23.60 -9.11
CA VAL A 205 1.02 24.61 -8.09
C VAL A 205 2.54 24.85 -8.05
N CYS A 206 3.34 23.79 -8.06
CA CYS A 206 4.80 23.89 -8.08
C CYS A 206 5.32 24.65 -9.30
N VAL A 207 4.81 24.36 -10.50
CA VAL A 207 5.21 25.04 -11.75
C VAL A 207 4.86 26.52 -11.69
N ARG A 208 3.67 26.87 -11.21
CA ARG A 208 3.23 28.28 -11.07
C ARG A 208 4.14 29.06 -10.11
N LEU A 209 4.43 28.52 -8.93
CA LEU A 209 5.33 29.16 -7.96
C LEU A 209 6.76 29.27 -8.48
N SER A 210 7.24 28.23 -9.18
CA SER A 210 8.57 28.23 -9.80
C SER A 210 8.70 29.27 -10.93
N ALA A 211 7.61 29.57 -11.65
CA ALA A 211 7.59 30.62 -12.66
C ALA A 211 7.62 32.02 -12.01
N ALA A 212 6.82 32.25 -10.97
CA ALA A 212 6.80 33.51 -10.23
C ALA A 212 8.15 33.85 -9.60
N ALA A 213 8.85 32.84 -9.06
CA ALA A 213 10.19 33.00 -8.48
C ALA A 213 11.27 33.38 -9.50
N ARG A 214 11.11 33.01 -10.78
CA ARG A 214 12.05 33.40 -11.86
C ARG A 214 11.83 34.84 -12.33
N GLY A 215 10.59 35.33 -12.34
CA GLY A 215 10.27 36.71 -12.72
C GLY A 215 10.58 37.75 -11.65
N SER A 216 11.03 37.33 -10.46
CA SER A 216 11.39 38.19 -9.32
C SER A 216 12.89 38.18 -9.01
N ALA A 217 13.70 37.51 -9.83
CA ALA A 217 15.15 37.63 -9.79
C ALA A 217 15.58 38.94 -10.50
N PRO A 218 16.33 39.83 -9.83
CA PRO A 218 16.80 41.09 -10.40
C PRO A 218 17.81 40.90 -11.54
#